data_AF-A0A9D8VEL7-F1
#
_entry.id   AF-A0A9D8VEL7-F1
#
_cell.length_a   1.000
_cell.length_b   1.000
_cell.length_c   1.000
_cell.angle_alpha   90.00
_cell.angle_beta   90.00
_cell.angle_gamma   90.00
#
_symmetry.space_group_name_H-M   'P 1'
#
loop_
_entity.id
_entity.type
_entity.pdbx_description
1 polymer ?
#
loop_
_entity_poly.entity_id
_entity_poly.type
_entity_poly.pdbx_seq_one_letter_code
_entity_poly.pdbx_strand_id
1 'polypeptide(L)'
;MSSEEVYTAVAAGDWAGALHAAHADRSDSAVSVEARRVLVDSLLGALAGEGPQPGDDHLEKALLMQHAGYLDVSGSGLDLIAETLVNRNRTLPERAARYARFRPEAEACRAVLAQFGSRDRVDASTEAGRITDVTGAPRAGLRSVFRSSQERVLFQAARRVFPGCLVVPNAALSSALDFNQIRGMLSREESETFFRALVDLIVFNPSHDFRAELFLELDSPWHDDPHRGQRDNAKERMIALAGGHLVRLRTTGQIGLAAMVALLEEAAG
;
A
#
# COMPACT_ATOMS: atom_id res chain seq x y z
N MET A 1 9.11 -1.60 -32.50
CA MET A 1 8.56 -0.39 -33.16
C MET A 1 8.64 0.85 -32.27
N SER A 2 9.29 0.78 -31.11
CA SER A 2 9.14 1.78 -30.05
C SER A 2 10.25 2.82 -29.96
N SER A 3 11.46 2.54 -30.48
CA SER A 3 12.57 3.50 -30.42
C SER A 3 12.39 4.69 -31.38
N GLU A 4 11.82 4.47 -32.56
CA GLU A 4 11.50 5.52 -33.54
C GLU A 4 10.38 6.44 -33.03
N GLU A 5 9.40 5.89 -32.31
CA GLU A 5 8.35 6.65 -31.64
C GLU A 5 8.92 7.56 -30.54
N VAL A 6 9.90 7.08 -29.76
CA VAL A 6 10.61 7.92 -28.78
C VAL A 6 11.28 9.10 -29.47
N TYR A 7 12.07 8.87 -30.52
CA TYR A 7 12.76 9.97 -31.23
C TYR A 7 11.77 10.98 -31.82
N THR A 8 10.71 10.50 -32.44
CA THR A 8 9.68 11.35 -33.06
C THR A 8 8.98 12.21 -32.02
N ALA A 9 8.60 11.61 -30.89
CA ALA A 9 7.93 12.31 -29.80
C ALA A 9 8.86 13.34 -29.11
N VAL A 10 10.14 12.99 -28.88
CA VAL A 10 11.14 13.93 -28.34
C VAL A 10 11.33 15.12 -29.28
N ALA A 11 11.49 14.89 -30.59
CA ALA A 11 11.65 15.96 -31.57
C ALA A 11 10.43 16.89 -31.65
N ALA A 12 9.23 16.36 -31.41
CA ALA A 12 7.98 17.12 -31.35
C ALA A 12 7.74 17.82 -30.01
N GLY A 13 8.56 17.57 -28.99
CA GLY A 13 8.33 18.04 -27.62
C GLY A 13 7.16 17.36 -26.90
N ASP A 14 6.70 16.21 -27.40
CA ASP A 14 5.66 15.40 -26.79
C ASP A 14 6.26 14.49 -25.71
N TRP A 15 6.44 15.05 -24.51
CA TRP A 15 6.99 14.33 -23.37
C TRP A 15 6.13 13.14 -22.93
N ALA A 16 4.81 13.26 -23.04
CA ALA A 16 3.88 12.20 -22.63
C ALA A 16 4.01 10.99 -23.54
N GLY A 17 4.01 11.23 -24.87
CA GLY A 17 4.25 10.21 -25.89
C GLY A 17 5.64 9.58 -25.76
N ALA A 18 6.69 10.40 -25.59
CA ALA A 18 8.06 9.90 -25.49
C ALA A 18 8.26 8.98 -24.27
N LEU A 19 7.77 9.39 -23.09
CA LEU A 19 7.83 8.56 -21.88
C LEU A 19 6.95 7.31 -21.97
N HIS A 20 5.83 7.38 -22.70
CA HIS A 20 4.98 6.20 -22.94
C HIS A 20 5.69 5.18 -23.84
N ALA A 21 6.20 5.62 -24.98
CA ALA A 21 6.94 4.78 -25.92
C ALA A 21 8.18 4.16 -25.27
N ALA A 22 8.95 4.94 -24.49
CA ALA A 22 10.12 4.46 -23.77
C ALA A 22 9.78 3.41 -22.69
N HIS A 23 8.65 3.55 -22.00
CA HIS A 23 8.21 2.57 -21.01
C HIS A 23 7.62 1.30 -21.65
N ALA A 24 6.97 1.43 -22.81
CA ALA A 24 6.45 0.30 -23.57
C ALA A 24 7.59 -0.54 -24.18
N ASP A 25 8.71 0.10 -24.55
CA ASP A 25 9.92 -0.56 -25.02
C ASP A 25 10.73 -1.20 -23.90
N ARG A 26 10.49 -2.49 -23.66
CA ARG A 26 11.27 -3.29 -22.71
C ARG A 26 12.49 -3.98 -23.34
N SER A 27 12.85 -3.61 -24.56
CA SER A 27 14.03 -4.17 -25.21
C SER A 27 15.32 -3.57 -24.64
N ASP A 28 16.31 -4.43 -24.47
CA ASP A 28 17.71 -4.05 -24.17
C ASP A 28 18.55 -3.94 -25.45
N SER A 29 17.91 -3.78 -26.61
CA SER A 29 18.63 -3.51 -27.85
C SER A 29 19.42 -2.21 -27.74
N ALA A 30 20.57 -2.13 -28.41
CA ALA A 30 21.39 -0.92 -28.43
C ALA A 30 20.59 0.32 -28.89
N VAL A 31 19.66 0.12 -29.82
CA VAL A 31 18.79 1.18 -30.35
C VAL A 31 17.79 1.67 -29.29
N SER A 32 17.20 0.76 -28.52
CA SER A 32 16.27 1.09 -27.43
C SER A 32 16.99 1.79 -26.27
N VAL A 33 18.20 1.34 -25.93
CA VAL A 33 19.05 1.99 -24.92
C VAL A 33 19.39 3.42 -25.35
N GLU A 34 19.81 3.61 -26.59
CA GLU A 34 20.15 4.92 -27.13
C GLU A 34 18.93 5.86 -27.19
N ALA A 35 17.75 5.35 -27.56
CA ALA A 35 16.53 6.15 -27.57
C ALA A 35 16.15 6.64 -26.16
N ARG A 36 16.29 5.79 -25.14
CA ARG A 36 16.09 6.19 -23.74
C ARG A 36 17.12 7.22 -23.29
N ARG A 37 18.38 7.08 -23.70
CA ARG A 37 19.43 8.07 -23.43
C ARG A 37 19.08 9.44 -24.03
N VAL A 38 18.68 9.48 -25.31
CA VAL A 38 18.27 10.72 -25.99
C VAL A 38 17.04 11.36 -25.33
N LEU A 39 16.07 10.57 -24.88
CA LEU A 39 14.95 11.06 -24.08
C LEU A 39 15.43 11.73 -22.79
N VAL A 40 16.31 11.07 -22.02
CA VAL A 40 16.86 11.61 -20.77
C VAL A 40 17.63 12.90 -21.03
N ASP A 41 18.54 12.90 -22.00
CA ASP A 41 19.35 14.08 -22.34
C ASP A 41 18.46 15.25 -22.75
N SER A 42 17.44 15.00 -23.58
CA SER A 42 16.51 16.04 -24.03
C SER A 42 15.63 16.57 -22.89
N LEU A 43 15.20 15.69 -21.98
CA LEU A 43 14.42 16.08 -20.80
C LEU A 43 15.25 16.98 -19.87
N LEU A 44 16.52 16.62 -19.64
CA LEU A 44 17.43 17.42 -18.82
C LEU A 44 17.80 18.75 -19.51
N GLY A 45 18.00 18.74 -20.83
CA GLY A 45 18.18 19.96 -21.63
C GLY A 45 16.97 20.89 -21.51
N ALA A 46 15.75 20.35 -21.59
CA ALA A 46 14.53 21.12 -21.39
C ALA A 46 14.47 21.76 -20.00
N LEU A 47 14.87 21.06 -18.93
CA LEU A 47 14.98 21.65 -17.60
C LEU A 47 16.04 22.75 -17.50
N ALA A 48 17.09 22.69 -18.32
CA ALA A 48 18.09 23.74 -18.45
C ALA A 48 17.62 24.93 -19.32
N GLY A 49 16.43 24.87 -19.91
CA GLY A 49 15.83 25.92 -20.73
C GLY A 49 15.81 25.64 -22.23
N GLU A 50 16.24 24.45 -22.66
CA GLU A 50 16.29 24.07 -24.07
C GLU A 50 14.96 23.44 -24.54
N GLY A 51 14.13 24.22 -25.24
CA GLY A 51 12.90 23.70 -25.83
C GLY A 51 11.70 23.63 -24.86
N PRO A 52 10.68 22.80 -25.19
CA PRO A 52 9.41 22.79 -24.45
C PRO A 52 9.55 22.27 -23.02
N GLN A 53 9.09 23.05 -22.04
CA GLN A 53 9.18 22.68 -20.62
C GLN A 53 8.32 21.46 -20.28
N PRO A 54 8.88 20.42 -19.63
CA PRO A 54 8.09 19.31 -19.14
C PRO A 54 7.24 19.74 -17.93
N GLY A 55 6.00 19.28 -17.88
CA GLY A 55 5.12 19.39 -16.71
C GLY A 55 5.49 18.41 -15.60
N ASP A 56 4.89 18.59 -14.42
CA ASP A 56 5.18 17.80 -13.22
C ASP A 56 4.89 16.31 -13.41
N ASP A 57 3.81 15.97 -14.12
CA ASP A 57 3.44 14.57 -14.38
C ASP A 57 4.50 13.85 -15.25
N HIS A 58 5.15 14.57 -16.17
CA HIS A 58 6.23 14.02 -16.99
C HIS A 58 7.48 13.74 -16.14
N LEU A 59 7.85 14.70 -15.28
CA LEU A 59 8.99 14.58 -14.38
C LEU A 59 8.77 13.50 -13.33
N GLU A 60 7.57 13.41 -12.76
CA GLU A 60 7.20 12.34 -11.82
C GLU A 60 7.29 10.96 -12.50
N LYS A 61 6.78 10.84 -13.72
CA LYS A 61 6.88 9.58 -14.49
C LYS A 61 8.34 9.21 -14.79
N ALA A 62 9.17 10.15 -15.24
CA ALA A 62 10.59 9.90 -15.49
C ALA A 62 11.32 9.43 -14.22
N LEU A 63 11.04 10.08 -13.09
CA LEU A 63 11.63 9.76 -11.81
C LEU A 63 11.19 8.36 -11.30
N LEU A 64 9.93 7.98 -11.49
CA LEU A 64 9.43 6.63 -11.20
C LEU A 64 10.05 5.58 -12.12
N MET A 65 10.20 5.89 -13.40
CA MET A 65 10.83 5.00 -14.38
C MET A 65 12.31 4.75 -14.03
N GLN A 66 13.06 5.77 -13.61
CA GLN A 66 14.41 5.58 -13.05
C GLN A 66 14.38 4.63 -11.85
N HIS A 67 13.51 4.90 -10.88
CA HIS A 67 13.47 4.13 -9.64
C HIS A 67 13.14 2.65 -9.89
N ALA A 68 12.34 2.37 -10.91
CA ALA A 68 12.01 1.02 -11.36
C ALA A 68 13.06 0.42 -12.33
N GLY A 69 14.16 1.12 -12.63
CA GLY A 69 15.25 0.65 -13.48
C GLY A 69 14.99 0.72 -14.98
N TYR A 70 13.99 1.47 -15.43
CA TYR A 70 13.63 1.62 -16.85
C TYR A 70 14.38 2.75 -17.55
N LEU A 71 14.82 3.75 -16.81
CA LEU A 71 15.69 4.82 -17.32
C LEU A 71 17.03 4.76 -16.59
N ASP A 72 18.04 5.31 -17.24
CA ASP A 72 19.33 5.59 -16.63
C ASP A 72 19.60 7.09 -16.69
N VAL A 73 19.30 7.76 -15.57
CA VAL A 73 19.51 9.17 -15.33
C VAL A 73 20.65 9.31 -14.34
N SER A 74 21.62 10.16 -14.66
CA SER A 74 22.76 10.43 -13.79
C SER A 74 22.32 10.99 -12.42
N GLY A 75 23.18 10.84 -11.41
CA GLY A 75 22.88 11.34 -10.05
C GLY A 75 22.52 12.83 -10.03
N SER A 76 23.27 13.66 -10.76
CA SER A 76 23.00 15.10 -10.90
C SER A 76 21.74 15.40 -11.72
N GLY A 77 21.42 14.59 -12.74
CA GLY A 77 20.16 14.70 -13.48
C GLY A 77 18.95 14.39 -12.59
N LEU A 78 19.07 13.39 -11.71
CA LEU A 78 18.02 13.05 -10.75
C LEU A 78 17.84 14.13 -9.68
N ASP A 79 18.93 14.72 -9.21
CA ASP A 79 18.87 15.89 -8.32
C ASP A 79 18.09 17.02 -9.02
N LEU A 80 18.42 17.34 -10.27
CA LEU A 80 17.73 18.38 -11.04
C LEU A 80 16.21 18.11 -11.19
N ILE A 81 15.83 16.88 -11.53
CA ILE A 81 14.40 16.50 -11.66
C ILE A 81 13.68 16.62 -10.31
N ALA A 82 14.28 16.06 -9.24
CA ALA A 82 13.68 16.07 -7.91
C ALA A 82 13.56 17.50 -7.36
N GLU A 83 14.61 18.31 -7.48
CA GLU A 83 14.61 19.71 -7.04
C GLU A 83 13.60 20.55 -7.83
N THR A 84 13.47 20.33 -9.14
CA THR A 84 12.46 20.99 -9.96
C THR A 84 11.05 20.69 -9.44
N LEU A 85 10.74 19.41 -9.21
CA LEU A 85 9.45 18.98 -8.68
C LEU A 85 9.18 19.54 -7.27
N VAL A 86 10.19 19.52 -6.40
CA VAL A 86 10.13 20.12 -5.06
C VAL A 86 9.84 21.62 -5.14
N ASN A 87 10.57 22.34 -5.99
CA ASN A 87 10.45 23.79 -6.13
C ASN A 87 9.10 24.22 -6.68
N ARG A 88 8.58 23.52 -7.69
CA ARG A 88 7.24 23.78 -8.26
C ARG A 88 6.12 23.49 -7.27
N ASN A 89 6.32 22.58 -6.33
CA ASN A 89 5.32 22.16 -5.35
C ASN A 89 5.54 22.73 -3.94
N ARG A 90 6.35 23.78 -3.76
CA ARG A 90 6.66 24.37 -2.43
C ARG A 90 5.42 24.77 -1.62
N THR A 91 4.31 25.13 -2.29
CA THR A 91 3.04 25.50 -1.66
C THR A 91 2.19 24.28 -1.25
N LEU A 92 2.58 23.06 -1.64
CA LEU A 92 1.94 21.80 -1.33
C LEU A 92 2.93 20.92 -0.54
N PRO A 93 3.05 21.13 0.79
CA PRO A 93 4.17 20.59 1.56
C PRO A 93 4.30 19.07 1.46
N GLU A 94 3.19 18.32 1.57
CA GLU A 94 3.21 16.85 1.50
C GLU A 94 3.68 16.34 0.13
N ARG A 95 3.28 17.02 -0.95
CA ARG A 95 3.65 16.67 -2.32
C ARG A 95 5.12 16.99 -2.58
N ALA A 96 5.61 18.15 -2.14
CA ALA A 96 7.03 18.48 -2.19
C ALA A 96 7.88 17.49 -1.37
N ALA A 97 7.45 17.11 -0.17
CA ALA A 97 8.15 16.13 0.66
C ALA A 97 8.22 14.75 0.00
N ARG A 98 7.16 14.35 -0.73
CA ARG A 98 7.16 13.10 -1.49
C ARG A 98 8.26 13.08 -2.54
N TYR A 99 8.43 14.16 -3.31
CA TYR A 99 9.50 14.26 -4.32
C TYR A 99 10.88 14.34 -3.69
N ALA A 100 11.02 15.11 -2.59
CA ALA A 100 12.28 15.26 -1.88
C ALA A 100 12.87 13.93 -1.37
N ARG A 101 12.02 12.94 -1.06
CA ARG A 101 12.45 11.60 -0.59
C ARG A 101 13.22 10.80 -1.63
N PHE A 102 13.05 11.09 -2.92
CA PHE A 102 13.81 10.38 -3.96
C PHE A 102 15.29 10.79 -3.96
N ARG A 103 15.60 12.03 -3.56
CA ARG A 103 16.95 12.60 -3.51
C ARG A 103 17.14 13.40 -2.21
N PRO A 104 17.21 12.74 -1.05
CA PRO A 104 17.20 13.41 0.26
C PRO A 104 18.45 14.28 0.51
N GLU A 105 19.54 14.01 -0.22
CA GLU A 105 20.80 14.74 -0.10
C GLU A 105 20.85 16.02 -0.96
N ALA A 106 19.99 16.14 -1.98
CA ALA A 106 19.91 17.34 -2.82
C ALA A 106 19.48 18.57 -1.99
N GLU A 107 19.93 19.77 -2.36
CA GLU A 107 19.84 20.97 -1.53
C GLU A 107 18.38 21.36 -1.27
N ALA A 108 17.57 21.48 -2.33
CA ALA A 108 16.17 21.86 -2.18
C ALA A 108 15.34 20.77 -1.49
N CYS A 109 15.67 19.49 -1.75
CA CYS A 109 15.04 18.34 -1.12
C CYS A 109 15.30 18.31 0.39
N ARG A 110 16.55 18.51 0.80
CA ARG A 110 16.97 18.54 2.21
C ARG A 110 16.25 19.66 2.96
N ALA A 111 16.17 20.85 2.36
CA ALA A 111 15.48 22.00 2.95
C ALA A 111 13.98 21.72 3.20
N VAL A 112 13.31 21.04 2.26
CA VAL A 112 11.92 20.63 2.46
C VAL A 112 11.80 19.54 3.51
N LEU A 113 12.62 18.49 3.45
CA LEU A 113 12.57 17.39 4.42
C LEU A 113 12.84 17.84 5.87
N ALA A 114 13.71 18.85 6.06
CA ALA A 114 13.97 19.44 7.37
C ALA A 114 12.71 20.05 8.01
N GLN A 115 11.78 20.59 7.20
CA GLN A 115 10.50 21.14 7.70
C GLN A 115 9.54 20.06 8.17
N PHE A 116 9.71 18.81 7.71
CA PHE A 116 8.90 17.68 8.15
C PHE A 116 9.40 17.02 9.43
N GLY A 117 10.60 17.41 9.90
CA GLY A 117 11.24 16.96 11.13
C GLY A 117 11.55 15.46 11.14
N SER A 118 12.77 15.09 11.53
CA SER A 118 12.88 13.89 12.35
C SER A 118 12.19 14.21 13.67
N ARG A 119 11.17 13.45 14.09
CA ARG A 119 10.70 13.58 15.47
C ARG A 119 11.84 13.10 16.36
N ASP A 120 12.39 14.00 17.15
CA ASP A 120 13.37 13.66 18.16
C ASP A 120 12.74 12.69 19.16
N ARG A 121 13.55 11.76 19.66
CA ARG A 121 13.19 10.85 20.73
C ARG A 121 12.77 11.64 21.96
N VAL A 122 11.50 11.53 22.35
CA VAL A 122 11.00 12.07 23.62
C VAL A 122 11.09 10.97 24.67
N ASP A 123 12.01 11.14 25.61
CA ASP A 123 12.02 10.38 26.86
C ASP A 123 11.32 11.20 27.94
N ALA A 124 10.10 10.80 28.32
CA ALA A 124 9.36 11.42 29.41
C ALA A 124 9.22 10.42 30.57
N SER A 125 9.54 10.82 31.80
CA SER A 125 9.38 9.99 32.98
C SER A 125 8.35 10.61 33.91
N THR A 126 7.50 9.76 34.47
CA THR A 126 6.53 10.07 35.51
C THR A 126 6.74 9.12 36.69
N GLU A 127 6.09 9.36 37.83
CA GLU A 127 6.08 8.39 38.95
C GLU A 127 5.48 7.03 38.55
N ALA A 128 4.58 7.00 37.54
CA ALA A 128 3.93 5.79 37.05
C ALA A 128 4.76 5.01 36.02
N GLY A 129 5.84 5.59 35.48
CA GLY A 129 6.69 4.93 34.49
C GLY A 129 7.35 5.87 33.48
N ARG A 130 8.04 5.27 32.52
CA ARG A 130 8.81 5.95 31.46
C ARG A 130 8.16 5.75 30.10
N ILE A 131 7.99 6.84 29.37
CA ILE A 131 7.63 6.90 27.96
C ILE A 131 8.92 7.11 27.18
N THR A 132 9.18 6.25 26.20
CA THR A 132 10.26 6.41 25.22
C THR A 132 9.63 6.42 23.83
N ASP A 133 9.67 7.55 23.14
CA ASP A 133 9.30 7.65 21.73
C ASP A 133 10.49 7.20 20.86
N VAL A 134 10.39 6.00 20.27
CA VAL A 134 11.56 5.32 19.68
C VAL A 134 11.83 5.76 18.24
N THR A 135 10.83 6.18 17.44
CA THR A 135 11.05 6.68 16.07
C THR A 135 9.83 7.43 15.47
N GLY A 136 10.10 8.49 14.71
CA GLY A 136 9.11 9.18 13.86
C GLY A 136 9.52 9.26 12.39
N ALA A 137 9.84 8.12 11.77
CA ALA A 137 10.05 8.07 10.33
C ALA A 137 8.74 8.40 9.56
N PRO A 138 8.82 8.97 8.35
CA PRO A 138 7.63 9.21 7.52
C PRO A 138 6.80 7.93 7.35
N ARG A 139 5.47 8.05 7.39
CA ARG A 139 4.52 6.93 7.25
C ARG A 139 4.50 6.26 5.86
N ALA A 140 5.54 6.46 5.04
CA ALA A 140 5.62 5.98 3.66
C ALA A 140 5.52 4.45 3.53
N GLY A 141 5.94 3.70 4.56
CA GLY A 141 5.81 2.24 4.62
C GLY A 141 4.53 1.72 5.27
N LEU A 142 3.64 2.60 5.77
CA LEU A 142 2.40 2.17 6.40
C LEU A 142 1.31 2.01 5.36
N ARG A 143 0.67 0.85 5.34
CA ARG A 143 -0.52 0.60 4.52
C ARG A 143 -1.79 0.70 5.37
N SER A 144 -2.91 0.98 4.70
CA SER A 144 -4.24 0.82 5.29
C SER A 144 -4.43 -0.61 5.81
N VAL A 145 -5.10 -0.76 6.94
CA VAL A 145 -5.52 -2.07 7.44
C VAL A 145 -6.49 -2.74 6.48
N PHE A 146 -7.35 -1.95 5.82
CA PHE A 146 -8.27 -2.42 4.78
C PHE A 146 -7.56 -2.54 3.43
N ARG A 147 -7.73 -3.67 2.76
CA ARG A 147 -7.22 -3.96 1.41
C ARG A 147 -8.22 -3.65 0.31
N SER A 148 -9.51 -3.49 0.67
CA SER A 148 -10.59 -3.12 -0.24
C SER A 148 -11.54 -2.09 0.38
N SER A 149 -12.32 -1.40 -0.47
CA SER A 149 -13.42 -0.55 -0.01
C SER A 149 -14.51 -1.37 0.69
N GLN A 150 -14.72 -2.60 0.24
CA GLN A 150 -15.72 -3.51 0.78
C GLN A 150 -15.40 -3.93 2.23
N GLU A 151 -14.14 -4.23 2.55
CA GLU A 151 -13.69 -4.49 3.93
C GLU A 151 -13.92 -3.28 4.85
N ARG A 152 -13.71 -2.06 4.33
CA ARG A 152 -14.01 -0.84 5.08
C ARG A 152 -15.50 -0.70 5.39
N VAL A 153 -16.36 -1.03 4.41
CA VAL A 153 -17.82 -1.02 4.59
C VAL A 153 -18.24 -2.09 5.60
N LEU A 154 -17.69 -3.31 5.51
CA LEU A 154 -17.91 -4.38 6.50
C LEU A 154 -17.56 -3.91 7.91
N PHE A 155 -16.38 -3.33 8.09
CA PHE A 155 -15.96 -2.81 9.40
C PHE A 155 -16.89 -1.74 9.95
N GLN A 156 -17.34 -0.80 9.10
CA GLN A 156 -18.29 0.23 9.50
C GLN A 156 -19.65 -0.36 9.88
N ALA A 157 -20.11 -1.37 9.15
CA ALA A 157 -21.36 -2.07 9.44
C ALA A 157 -21.28 -2.86 10.75
N ALA A 158 -20.22 -3.63 10.95
CA ALA A 158 -19.99 -4.41 12.17
C ALA A 158 -19.96 -3.52 13.42
N ARG A 159 -19.34 -2.33 13.34
CA ARG A 159 -19.37 -1.35 14.44
C ARG A 159 -20.77 -0.83 14.78
N ARG A 160 -21.73 -0.89 13.86
CA ARG A 160 -23.13 -0.52 14.10
C ARG A 160 -23.94 -1.67 14.68
N VAL A 161 -23.74 -2.88 14.14
CA VAL A 161 -24.48 -4.09 14.53
C VAL A 161 -24.03 -4.62 15.89
N PHE A 162 -22.75 -4.48 16.24
CA PHE A 162 -22.17 -4.95 17.50
C PHE A 162 -21.70 -3.77 18.37
N PRO A 163 -22.61 -2.90 18.85
CA PRO A 163 -22.24 -1.79 19.71
C PRO A 163 -21.67 -2.31 21.03
N GLY A 164 -20.52 -1.77 21.44
CA GLY A 164 -19.85 -2.18 22.67
C GLY A 164 -18.88 -3.35 22.49
N CYS A 165 -18.90 -4.06 21.37
CA CYS A 165 -17.86 -5.05 21.05
C CYS A 165 -16.59 -4.40 20.49
N LEU A 166 -15.46 -5.07 20.68
CA LEU A 166 -14.21 -4.72 20.01
C LEU A 166 -14.18 -5.38 18.63
N VAL A 167 -14.26 -4.55 17.59
CA VAL A 167 -14.26 -4.99 16.19
C VAL A 167 -12.87 -4.74 15.58
N VAL A 168 -12.21 -5.79 15.11
CA VAL A 168 -10.84 -5.71 14.57
C VAL A 168 -10.81 -6.19 13.12
N PRO A 169 -10.49 -5.32 12.14
CA PRO A 169 -10.38 -5.71 10.73
C PRO A 169 -9.01 -6.32 10.42
N ASN A 170 -8.96 -7.21 9.42
CA ASN A 170 -7.74 -7.90 8.95
C ASN A 170 -6.91 -8.48 10.13
N ALA A 171 -7.61 -9.12 11.08
CA ALA A 171 -7.01 -9.61 12.31
C ALA A 171 -6.31 -10.94 12.08
N ALA A 172 -5.16 -11.15 12.74
CA ALA A 172 -4.46 -12.42 12.68
C ALA A 172 -5.22 -13.50 13.47
N LEU A 173 -5.30 -14.73 12.95
CA LEU A 173 -5.93 -15.83 13.69
C LEU A 173 -5.26 -16.07 15.06
N SER A 174 -3.95 -15.90 15.13
CA SER A 174 -3.17 -16.00 16.36
C SER A 174 -3.52 -14.96 17.43
N SER A 175 -4.26 -13.91 17.09
CA SER A 175 -4.77 -12.94 18.07
C SER A 175 -6.05 -13.39 18.77
N ALA A 176 -6.78 -14.34 18.18
CA ALA A 176 -8.09 -14.78 18.66
C ALA A 176 -8.10 -16.24 19.13
N LEU A 177 -7.18 -17.07 18.63
CA LEU A 177 -7.12 -18.50 18.91
C LEU A 177 -5.90 -18.85 19.77
N ASP A 178 -6.06 -19.77 20.72
CA ASP A 178 -4.95 -20.31 21.49
C ASP A 178 -4.29 -21.47 20.75
N PHE A 179 -3.12 -21.20 20.16
CA PHE A 179 -2.34 -22.21 19.44
C PHE A 179 -2.03 -23.44 20.30
N ASN A 180 -1.75 -23.28 21.59
CA ASN A 180 -1.36 -24.40 22.44
C ASN A 180 -2.50 -25.40 22.65
N GLN A 181 -3.75 -24.93 22.62
CA GLN A 181 -4.92 -25.78 22.78
C GLN A 181 -5.23 -26.57 21.49
N ILE A 182 -4.91 -26.03 20.31
CA ILE A 182 -5.26 -26.67 19.04
C ILE A 182 -4.09 -27.34 18.30
N ARG A 183 -2.83 -27.00 18.61
CA ARG A 183 -1.63 -27.44 17.87
C ARG A 183 -1.53 -28.95 17.66
N GLY A 184 -2.01 -29.76 18.61
CA GLY A 184 -1.97 -31.23 18.51
C GLY A 184 -2.91 -31.82 17.45
N MET A 185 -3.86 -31.01 16.96
CA MET A 185 -4.88 -31.40 15.98
C MET A 185 -4.57 -30.82 14.59
N LEU A 186 -3.56 -29.95 14.49
CA LEU A 186 -3.15 -29.30 13.25
C LEU A 186 -2.04 -30.11 12.57
N SER A 187 -2.08 -30.15 11.25
CA SER A 187 -0.93 -30.54 10.44
C SER A 187 0.17 -29.49 10.53
N ARG A 188 1.36 -29.82 10.02
CA ARG A 188 2.48 -28.88 9.92
C ARG A 188 2.12 -27.66 9.06
N GLU A 189 1.47 -27.89 7.93
CA GLU A 189 1.07 -26.82 7.00
C GLU A 189 0.00 -25.89 7.62
N GLU A 190 -0.96 -26.45 8.35
CA GLU A 190 -1.96 -25.66 9.08
C GLU A 190 -1.31 -24.85 10.21
N SER A 191 -0.31 -25.41 10.90
CA SER A 191 0.43 -24.69 11.93
C SER A 191 1.20 -23.49 11.35
N GLU A 192 1.81 -23.63 10.19
CA GLU A 192 2.46 -22.51 9.49
C GLU A 192 1.45 -21.48 8.99
N THR A 193 0.28 -21.96 8.52
CA THR A 193 -0.83 -21.11 8.08
C THR A 193 -1.42 -20.31 9.23
N PHE A 194 -1.57 -20.90 10.42
CA PHE A 194 -2.13 -20.27 11.63
C PHE A 194 -1.48 -18.90 11.93
N PHE A 195 -0.15 -18.82 11.85
CA PHE A 195 0.58 -17.59 12.16
C PHE A 195 0.56 -16.54 11.04
N ARG A 196 0.18 -16.92 9.83
CA ARG A 196 0.16 -16.04 8.65
C ARG A 196 -1.25 -15.63 8.24
N ALA A 197 -2.24 -16.42 8.62
CA ALA A 197 -3.63 -16.24 8.23
C ALA A 197 -4.23 -15.01 8.90
N LEU A 198 -4.91 -14.21 8.09
CA LEU A 198 -5.78 -13.14 8.52
C LEU A 198 -7.23 -13.53 8.23
N VAL A 199 -8.11 -13.01 9.06
CA VAL A 199 -9.56 -13.00 8.88
C VAL A 199 -9.98 -11.56 8.62
N ASP A 200 -10.86 -11.32 7.65
CA ASP A 200 -11.24 -9.97 7.25
C ASP A 200 -11.79 -9.14 8.42
N LEU A 201 -12.52 -9.75 9.35
CA LEU A 201 -12.97 -9.11 10.58
C LEU A 201 -13.20 -10.10 11.72
N ILE A 202 -12.83 -9.72 12.95
CA ILE A 202 -13.17 -10.47 14.18
C ILE A 202 -13.91 -9.54 15.15
N VAL A 203 -14.97 -10.06 15.75
CA VAL A 203 -15.73 -9.39 16.81
C VAL A 203 -15.39 -10.05 18.15
N PHE A 204 -14.86 -9.25 19.08
CA PHE A 204 -14.54 -9.66 20.45
C PHE A 204 -15.53 -9.03 21.42
N ASN A 205 -16.06 -9.81 22.36
CA ASN A 205 -17.04 -9.34 23.34
C ASN A 205 -16.37 -9.04 24.69
N PRO A 206 -16.36 -7.77 25.15
CA PRO A 206 -15.80 -7.41 26.44
C PRO A 206 -16.44 -8.14 27.63
N SER A 207 -17.73 -8.49 27.54
CA SER A 207 -18.45 -9.22 28.59
C SER A 207 -17.93 -10.64 28.78
N HIS A 208 -17.24 -11.18 27.77
CA HIS A 208 -16.64 -12.51 27.76
C HIS A 208 -15.11 -12.45 27.75
N ASP A 209 -14.53 -11.51 28.52
CA ASP A 209 -13.08 -11.34 28.63
C ASP A 209 -12.40 -11.11 27.27
N PHE A 210 -13.08 -10.34 26.40
CA PHE A 210 -12.63 -10.07 25.03
C PHE A 210 -12.34 -11.34 24.22
N ARG A 211 -13.08 -12.43 24.44
CA ARG A 211 -13.03 -13.60 23.55
C ARG A 211 -13.72 -13.30 22.22
N ALA A 212 -13.21 -13.93 21.15
CA ALA A 212 -13.79 -13.82 19.82
C ALA A 212 -15.14 -14.56 19.79
N GLU A 213 -16.19 -13.86 19.38
CA GLU A 213 -17.53 -14.44 19.22
C GLU A 213 -17.86 -14.73 17.77
N LEU A 214 -17.31 -13.93 16.86
CA LEU A 214 -17.63 -14.00 15.45
C LEU A 214 -16.41 -13.69 14.59
N PHE A 215 -16.16 -14.57 13.63
CA PHE A 215 -15.18 -14.41 12.57
C PHE A 215 -15.93 -14.15 11.27
N LEU A 216 -15.53 -13.13 10.52
CA LEU A 216 -16.19 -12.72 9.28
C LEU A 216 -15.19 -12.67 8.13
N GLU A 217 -15.55 -13.29 7.00
CA GLU A 217 -14.79 -13.24 5.75
C GLU A 217 -15.69 -12.72 4.62
N LEU A 218 -15.17 -11.82 3.78
CA LEU A 218 -15.84 -11.38 2.56
C LEU A 218 -15.47 -12.33 1.43
N ASP A 219 -16.46 -12.99 0.88
CA ASP A 219 -16.27 -13.87 -0.26
C ASP A 219 -16.55 -13.11 -1.56
N SER A 220 -15.53 -12.99 -2.41
CA SER A 220 -15.66 -12.37 -3.73
C SER A 220 -16.09 -13.43 -4.76
N PRO A 221 -17.07 -13.15 -5.65
CA PRO A 221 -17.57 -14.10 -6.63
C PRO A 221 -16.54 -14.53 -7.71
N TRP A 222 -15.33 -13.95 -7.72
CA TRP A 222 -14.30 -14.22 -8.73
C TRP A 222 -13.30 -15.30 -8.30
N HIS A 223 -13.70 -16.52 -7.91
CA HIS A 223 -12.73 -17.53 -7.47
C HIS A 223 -13.01 -18.97 -7.91
N ASP A 224 -12.47 -19.34 -9.08
CA ASP A 224 -12.17 -20.73 -9.49
C ASP A 224 -10.66 -20.99 -9.38
N ASP A 225 -10.07 -20.90 -8.17
CA ASP A 225 -8.68 -21.30 -7.92
C ASP A 225 -8.64 -22.42 -6.84
N PRO A 226 -8.25 -23.66 -7.20
CA PRO A 226 -8.21 -24.79 -6.27
C PRO A 226 -7.23 -24.61 -5.10
N HIS A 227 -6.19 -23.77 -5.24
CA HIS A 227 -5.26 -23.49 -4.14
C HIS A 227 -5.86 -22.58 -3.07
N ARG A 228 -6.89 -21.78 -3.39
CA ARG A 228 -7.61 -20.98 -2.40
C ARG A 228 -8.52 -21.85 -1.53
N GLY A 229 -9.19 -22.83 -2.13
CA GLY A 229 -10.06 -23.76 -1.39
C GLY A 229 -9.35 -24.50 -0.25
N GLN A 230 -8.09 -24.92 -0.44
CA GLN A 230 -7.32 -25.58 0.62
C GLN A 230 -7.01 -24.65 1.80
N ARG A 231 -6.68 -23.38 1.53
CA ARG A 231 -6.42 -22.38 2.58
C ARG A 231 -7.70 -21.99 3.32
N ASP A 232 -8.80 -21.86 2.60
CA ASP A 232 -10.09 -21.51 3.20
C ASP A 232 -10.63 -22.63 4.08
N ASN A 233 -10.44 -23.90 3.67
CA ASN A 233 -10.75 -25.07 4.48
C ASN A 233 -9.88 -25.14 5.75
N ALA A 234 -8.60 -24.78 5.65
CA ALA A 234 -7.70 -24.75 6.80
C ALA A 234 -8.14 -23.71 7.84
N LYS A 235 -8.53 -22.50 7.42
CA LYS A 235 -9.03 -21.46 8.35
C LYS A 235 -10.29 -21.91 9.07
N GLU A 236 -11.26 -22.41 8.31
CA GLU A 236 -12.51 -22.91 8.85
C GLU A 236 -12.28 -24.01 9.89
N ARG A 237 -11.42 -24.98 9.55
CA ARG A 237 -11.05 -26.06 10.47
C ARG A 237 -10.37 -25.54 11.73
N MET A 238 -9.43 -24.61 11.63
CA MET A 238 -8.75 -24.03 12.79
C MET A 238 -9.71 -23.28 13.72
N ILE A 239 -10.62 -22.47 13.15
CA ILE A 239 -11.63 -21.74 13.92
C ILE A 239 -12.59 -22.73 14.59
N ALA A 240 -13.06 -23.75 13.87
CA ALA A 240 -13.96 -24.77 14.41
C ALA A 240 -13.31 -25.58 15.54
N LEU A 241 -12.02 -25.97 15.40
CA LEU A 241 -11.28 -26.68 16.44
C LEU A 241 -11.14 -25.87 17.74
N ALA A 242 -11.13 -24.54 17.64
CA ALA A 242 -11.10 -23.64 18.78
C ALA A 242 -12.50 -23.29 19.31
N GLY A 243 -13.57 -23.87 18.74
CA GLY A 243 -14.96 -23.59 19.12
C GLY A 243 -15.50 -22.25 18.61
N GLY A 244 -14.83 -21.62 17.63
CA GLY A 244 -15.27 -20.35 17.04
C GLY A 244 -16.31 -20.52 15.94
N HIS A 245 -16.96 -19.41 15.59
CA HIS A 245 -17.98 -19.34 14.54
C HIS A 245 -17.51 -18.46 13.37
N LEU A 246 -17.32 -19.06 12.20
CA LEU A 246 -16.94 -18.36 10.97
C LEU A 246 -18.15 -18.15 10.07
N VAL A 247 -18.43 -16.89 9.75
CA VAL A 247 -19.45 -16.48 8.78
C VAL A 247 -18.77 -15.94 7.53
N ARG A 248 -19.15 -16.47 6.36
CA ARG A 248 -18.72 -15.96 5.05
C ARG A 248 -19.83 -15.15 4.43
N LEU A 249 -19.56 -13.88 4.15
CA LEU A 249 -20.50 -12.97 3.52
C LEU A 249 -20.21 -12.91 2.03
N ARG A 250 -21.10 -13.48 1.21
CA ARG A 250 -20.99 -13.44 -0.25
C ARG A 250 -21.91 -12.36 -0.82
N THR A 251 -21.32 -11.41 -1.52
CA THR A 251 -22.04 -10.30 -2.16
C THR A 251 -21.94 -10.41 -3.68
N THR A 252 -23.00 -10.10 -4.42
CA THR A 252 -23.00 -10.10 -5.91
C THR A 252 -22.22 -8.94 -6.53
N GLY A 253 -21.56 -8.13 -5.71
CA GLY A 253 -20.75 -6.98 -6.09
C GLY A 253 -20.40 -6.13 -4.86
N GLN A 254 -19.93 -4.90 -5.08
CA GLN A 254 -19.80 -3.94 -3.98
C GLN A 254 -21.18 -3.50 -3.50
N ILE A 255 -21.39 -3.54 -2.19
CA ILE A 255 -22.64 -3.10 -1.56
C ILE A 255 -22.37 -1.96 -0.59
N GLY A 256 -23.35 -1.07 -0.47
CA GLY A 256 -23.29 0.05 0.46
C GLY A 256 -23.48 -0.37 1.92
N LEU A 257 -23.22 0.57 2.83
CA LEU A 257 -23.27 0.36 4.27
C LEU A 257 -24.63 -0.13 4.78
N ALA A 258 -25.75 0.39 4.27
CA ALA A 258 -27.07 -0.04 4.72
C ALA A 258 -27.34 -1.52 4.40
N ALA A 259 -26.98 -1.96 3.19
CA ALA A 259 -27.13 -3.36 2.79
C ALA A 259 -26.20 -4.28 3.58
N MET A 260 -24.97 -3.84 3.86
CA MET A 260 -24.03 -4.61 4.68
C MET A 260 -24.49 -4.74 6.13
N VAL A 261 -25.12 -3.69 6.70
CA VAL A 261 -25.73 -3.75 8.04
C VAL A 261 -26.83 -4.81 8.06
N ALA A 262 -27.76 -4.78 7.10
CA ALA A 262 -28.84 -5.76 7.03
C ALA A 262 -28.30 -7.21 6.94
N LEU A 263 -27.28 -7.46 6.11
CA LEU A 263 -26.64 -8.78 6.02
C LEU A 263 -26.00 -9.23 7.33
N LEU A 264 -25.37 -8.30 8.06
CA LEU A 264 -24.76 -8.62 9.35
C LEU A 264 -25.79 -8.86 10.44
N GLU A 265 -26.91 -8.13 10.43
CA GLU A 265 -28.03 -8.36 11.36
C GLU A 265 -28.65 -9.74 11.13
N GLU A 266 -28.81 -10.17 9.87
CA GLU A 266 -29.23 -11.53 9.52
C GLU A 266 -28.22 -12.60 9.95
N ALA A 267 -26.92 -12.32 9.82
CA ALA A 267 -25.87 -13.26 10.21
C ALA A 267 -25.64 -13.35 11.74
N ALA A 268 -26.09 -12.34 12.49
CA ALA A 268 -25.94 -12.26 13.94
C ALA A 268 -27.18 -12.76 14.71
N GLY A 269 -28.32 -12.91 14.04
CA GLY A 269 -29.56 -13.47 14.58
C GLY A 269 -29.60 -14.99 14.54
#